data_AF-A0A6C1E197-F1
#
_entry.id   AF-A0A6C1E197-F1
#
_cell.length_a   1.000
_cell.length_b   1.000
_cell.length_c   1.000
_cell.angle_alpha   90.00
_cell.angle_beta   90.00
_cell.angle_gamma   90.00
#
_symmetry.space_group_name_H-M   'P 1'
#
loop_
_entity.id
_entity.type
_entity.pdbx_description
1 polymer ?
#
loop_
_entity_poly.entity_id
_entity_poly.type
_entity_poly.pdbx_seq_one_letter_code
_entity_poly.pdbx_strand_id
1 'polypeptide(L)'
;MDLSFTTKSVKINGQNHRILLQNENGPCALLALANILILSPDHTRFSNELIRLVNKGSQISLKELIEVLADIALQVTDKPSTDISELLSLLPRLHEGLNINPEFNGSFENTKEMSIFRLFNVDVVHGWVINSFINENIDEKLSHYSYESAQRILTQAADINCGISQDENSDEVLRDAMHLGLFLNESPTQLTAFGLLRLREKLLHNKFSILFRNDHFSTLFKYEDRLYTLVTDFGYKNCKDIVWQSLDSVDGSCDAFFAGNFSAAEVNGQQLSTDIERDFGTGNLLLEEIQQIENDKELAKQLQEQEQERVTKFEAKRKIHSHKKNSEIHAPVKKDKFKRRSSLLNAKASEKEKSECVVM
;
A
#
# COMPACT_ATOMS: atom_id res chain seq x y z
N MET A 1 14.29 10.21 -18.74
CA MET A 1 14.26 8.81 -19.20
C MET A 1 12.86 8.56 -19.73
N ASP A 2 12.73 8.13 -20.97
CA ASP A 2 11.41 7.82 -21.52
C ASP A 2 10.87 6.56 -20.84
N LEU A 3 9.70 6.68 -20.19
CA LEU A 3 9.03 5.55 -19.55
C LEU A 3 8.67 4.52 -20.62
N SER A 4 8.97 3.25 -20.37
CA SER A 4 8.61 2.14 -21.26
C SER A 4 8.03 0.96 -20.48
N PHE A 5 7.06 0.29 -21.09
CA PHE A 5 6.31 -0.82 -20.51
C PHE A 5 6.61 -2.10 -21.24
N THR A 6 6.88 -3.16 -20.49
CA THR A 6 7.16 -4.47 -21.06
C THR A 6 5.86 -5.20 -21.35
N THR A 7 5.81 -5.96 -22.45
CA THR A 7 4.64 -6.78 -22.81
C THR A 7 4.84 -8.23 -22.39
N LYS A 8 3.75 -8.90 -22.01
CA LYS A 8 3.71 -10.33 -21.66
C LYS A 8 2.65 -11.03 -22.49
N SER A 9 3.04 -12.12 -23.14
CA SER A 9 2.09 -13.01 -23.81
C SER A 9 1.36 -13.88 -22.80
N VAL A 10 0.03 -13.83 -22.81
CA VAL A 10 -0.86 -14.61 -21.94
C VAL A 10 -1.90 -15.33 -22.80
N LYS A 11 -2.37 -16.49 -22.33
CA LYS A 11 -3.44 -17.23 -22.99
C LYS A 11 -4.68 -17.23 -22.12
N ILE A 12 -5.71 -16.49 -22.53
CA ILE A 12 -6.97 -16.34 -21.78
C ILE A 12 -8.07 -17.03 -22.57
N ASN A 13 -8.79 -17.96 -21.94
CA ASN A 13 -9.88 -18.72 -22.56
C ASN A 13 -9.54 -19.30 -23.96
N GLY A 14 -8.29 -19.76 -24.14
CA GLY A 14 -7.82 -20.34 -25.40
C GLY A 14 -7.24 -19.35 -26.42
N GLN A 15 -7.45 -18.05 -26.23
CA GLN A 15 -6.95 -16.99 -27.12
C GLN A 15 -5.64 -16.41 -26.61
N ASN A 16 -4.72 -16.09 -27.53
CA ASN A 16 -3.45 -15.46 -27.20
C ASN A 16 -3.64 -13.94 -27.17
N HIS A 17 -3.31 -13.34 -26.04
CA HIS A 17 -3.27 -11.89 -25.85
C HIS A 17 -1.87 -11.47 -25.43
N ARG A 18 -1.57 -10.19 -25.60
CA ARG A 18 -0.42 -9.57 -24.93
C ARG A 18 -0.91 -8.48 -24.01
N ILE A 19 -0.50 -8.55 -22.75
CA ILE A 19 -0.82 -7.55 -21.73
C ILE A 19 0.41 -6.70 -21.45
N LEU A 20 0.18 -5.50 -20.90
CA LEU A 20 1.20 -4.60 -20.42
C LEU A 20 1.52 -4.91 -18.97
N LEU A 21 2.81 -5.02 -18.68
CA LEU A 21 3.33 -5.17 -17.32
C LEU A 21 3.73 -3.81 -16.75
N GLN A 22 3.60 -3.72 -15.44
CA GLN A 22 4.00 -2.60 -14.64
C GLN A 22 5.41 -2.81 -14.11
N ASN A 23 6.22 -1.75 -14.18
CA ASN A 23 7.51 -1.69 -13.52
C ASN A 23 7.33 -1.12 -12.09
N GLU A 24 8.34 -1.16 -11.23
CA GLU A 24 8.27 -0.57 -9.88
C GLU A 24 7.81 0.90 -9.94
N ASN A 25 6.72 1.24 -9.25
CA ASN A 25 6.07 2.56 -9.24
C ASN A 25 5.54 3.06 -10.61
N GLY A 26 5.30 2.13 -11.55
CA GLY A 26 4.74 2.46 -12.86
C GLY A 26 3.28 2.96 -12.81
N PRO A 27 2.76 3.47 -13.94
CA PRO A 27 1.47 4.14 -14.02
C PRO A 27 0.31 3.13 -14.05
N CYS A 28 0.01 2.57 -12.89
CA CYS A 28 -0.94 1.47 -12.72
C CYS A 28 -2.32 1.75 -13.34
N ALA A 29 -2.85 2.97 -13.22
CA ALA A 29 -4.14 3.33 -13.80
C ALA A 29 -4.16 3.26 -15.34
N LEU A 30 -3.11 3.78 -15.98
CA LEU A 30 -2.96 3.75 -17.43
C LEU A 30 -2.86 2.30 -17.93
N LEU A 31 -2.06 1.49 -17.24
CA LEU A 31 -1.84 0.09 -17.58
C LEU A 31 -3.10 -0.75 -17.34
N ALA A 32 -3.82 -0.52 -16.24
CA ALA A 32 -5.07 -1.18 -15.95
C ALA A 32 -6.12 -0.88 -17.02
N LEU A 33 -6.25 0.39 -17.43
CA LEU A 33 -7.13 0.81 -18.52
C LEU A 33 -6.73 0.16 -19.85
N ALA A 34 -5.45 0.26 -20.24
CA ALA A 34 -4.97 -0.31 -21.49
C ALA A 34 -5.16 -1.84 -21.55
N ASN A 35 -4.88 -2.55 -20.46
CA ASN A 35 -5.11 -3.99 -20.36
C ASN A 35 -6.59 -4.35 -20.49
N ILE A 36 -7.51 -3.56 -19.93
CA ILE A 36 -8.95 -3.77 -20.13
C ILE A 36 -9.33 -3.59 -21.59
N LEU A 37 -8.84 -2.54 -22.25
CA LEU A 37 -9.15 -2.30 -23.66
C LEU A 37 -8.62 -3.42 -24.57
N ILE A 38 -7.50 -4.05 -24.20
CA ILE A 38 -6.92 -5.19 -24.92
C ILE A 38 -7.72 -6.48 -24.70
N LEU A 39 -8.20 -6.72 -23.47
CA LEU A 39 -8.80 -7.99 -23.07
C LEU A 39 -10.32 -8.02 -23.23
N SER A 40 -10.99 -6.87 -23.16
CA SER A 40 -12.44 -6.77 -23.15
C SER A 40 -13.02 -6.96 -24.55
N PRO A 41 -13.94 -7.93 -24.77
CA PRO A 41 -14.61 -8.11 -26.05
C PRO A 41 -15.34 -6.85 -26.52
N ASP A 42 -15.99 -6.14 -25.59
CA ASP A 42 -16.76 -4.92 -25.87
C ASP A 42 -15.91 -3.79 -26.49
N HIS A 43 -14.61 -3.76 -26.19
CA HIS A 43 -13.69 -2.71 -26.62
C HIS A 43 -12.87 -3.09 -27.87
N THR A 44 -12.96 -4.36 -28.32
CA THR A 44 -12.16 -4.90 -29.43
C THR A 44 -12.31 -4.12 -30.73
N ARG A 45 -13.48 -3.50 -30.96
CA ARG A 45 -13.74 -2.68 -32.16
C ARG A 45 -12.76 -1.52 -32.30
N PHE A 46 -12.43 -0.87 -31.18
CA PHE A 46 -11.61 0.35 -31.15
C PHE A 46 -10.17 0.07 -30.71
N SER A 47 -9.93 -1.01 -29.96
CA SER A 47 -8.59 -1.36 -29.45
C SER A 47 -7.69 -2.11 -30.44
N ASN A 48 -8.12 -2.31 -31.70
CA ASN A 48 -7.32 -3.00 -32.73
C ASN A 48 -5.92 -2.40 -32.93
N GLU A 49 -5.80 -1.08 -32.90
CA GLU A 49 -4.50 -0.42 -33.06
C GLU A 49 -3.61 -0.61 -31.83
N LEU A 50 -4.20 -0.58 -30.63
CA LEU A 50 -3.50 -0.91 -29.39
C LEU A 50 -3.01 -2.36 -29.39
N ILE A 51 -3.86 -3.30 -29.81
CA ILE A 51 -3.49 -4.72 -29.92
C ILE A 51 -2.33 -4.90 -30.93
N ARG A 52 -2.35 -4.17 -32.06
CA ARG A 52 -1.25 -4.20 -33.04
C ARG A 52 0.05 -3.65 -32.46
N LEU A 53 -0.01 -2.52 -31.76
CA LEU A 53 1.15 -1.91 -31.12
C LEU A 53 1.81 -2.87 -30.13
N VAL A 54 1.01 -3.48 -29.24
CA VAL A 54 1.48 -4.41 -28.21
C VAL A 54 2.02 -5.72 -28.81
N ASN A 55 1.48 -6.15 -29.96
CA ASN A 55 1.96 -7.33 -30.68
C ASN A 55 3.26 -7.07 -31.46
N LYS A 56 3.53 -5.84 -31.88
CA LYS A 56 4.73 -5.47 -32.65
C LYS A 56 6.02 -5.51 -31.81
N GLY A 57 5.95 -5.07 -30.55
CA GLY A 57 7.12 -4.90 -29.69
C GLY A 57 7.05 -5.70 -28.38
N SER A 58 8.22 -6.00 -27.80
CA SER A 58 8.32 -6.50 -26.42
C SER A 58 8.30 -5.37 -25.39
N GLN A 59 8.48 -4.13 -25.85
CA GLN A 59 8.41 -2.91 -25.05
C GLN A 59 7.66 -1.83 -25.82
N ILE A 60 6.91 -0.99 -25.11
CA ILE A 60 6.13 0.13 -25.66
C ILE A 60 6.48 1.38 -24.87
N SER A 61 6.72 2.49 -25.54
CA SER A 61 6.95 3.76 -24.85
C SER A 61 5.65 4.37 -24.35
N LEU A 62 5.73 5.17 -23.28
CA LEU A 62 4.59 5.92 -22.76
C LEU A 62 3.94 6.81 -23.82
N LYS A 63 4.76 7.47 -24.66
CA LYS A 63 4.28 8.35 -25.72
C LYS A 63 3.44 7.59 -26.74
N GLU A 64 3.93 6.45 -27.24
CA GLU A 64 3.18 5.62 -28.20
C GLU A 64 1.86 5.12 -27.58
N LEU A 65 1.87 4.74 -26.29
CA LEU A 65 0.66 4.29 -25.61
C LEU A 65 -0.38 5.41 -25.48
N ILE A 66 0.04 6.62 -25.10
CA ILE A 66 -0.85 7.78 -24.98
C ILE A 66 -1.44 8.16 -26.35
N GLU A 67 -0.62 8.19 -27.40
CA GLU A 67 -1.06 8.52 -28.76
C GLU A 67 -2.17 7.56 -29.22
N VAL A 68 -1.97 6.25 -29.03
CA VAL A 68 -2.99 5.26 -29.41
C VAL A 68 -4.24 5.37 -28.53
N LEU A 69 -4.11 5.60 -27.22
CA LEU A 69 -5.28 5.78 -26.35
C LEU A 69 -6.08 7.05 -26.71
N ALA A 70 -5.41 8.12 -27.12
CA ALA A 70 -6.04 9.34 -27.61
C ALA A 70 -6.85 9.07 -28.89
N ASP A 71 -6.29 8.29 -29.83
CA ASP A 71 -6.99 7.89 -31.04
C ASP A 71 -8.21 7.00 -30.75
N ILE A 72 -8.11 6.10 -29.77
CA ILE A 72 -9.26 5.30 -29.30
C ILE A 72 -10.33 6.20 -28.70
N ALA A 73 -9.95 7.14 -27.83
CA ALA A 73 -10.89 8.08 -27.23
C ALA A 73 -11.71 8.83 -28.30
N LEU A 74 -11.04 9.32 -29.36
CA LEU A 74 -11.69 9.98 -30.49
C LEU A 74 -12.65 9.07 -31.27
N GLN A 75 -12.35 7.77 -31.38
CA GLN A 75 -13.22 6.80 -32.05
C GLN A 75 -14.42 6.37 -31.20
N VAL A 76 -14.27 6.34 -29.88
CA VAL A 76 -15.35 6.00 -28.94
C VAL A 76 -16.39 7.13 -28.88
N THR A 77 -15.93 8.38 -28.99
CA THR A 77 -16.81 9.55 -29.00
C THR A 77 -17.17 9.97 -30.43
N ASP A 78 -18.34 9.56 -30.92
CA ASP A 78 -18.88 10.01 -32.22
C ASP A 78 -19.17 11.53 -32.30
N LYS A 79 -18.83 12.33 -31.27
CA LYS A 79 -18.99 13.80 -31.23
C LYS A 79 -17.76 14.48 -30.64
N PRO A 80 -17.19 15.51 -31.30
CA PRO A 80 -16.17 16.36 -30.70
C PRO A 80 -16.84 17.26 -29.63
N SER A 81 -16.99 16.77 -28.41
CA SER A 81 -17.36 17.62 -27.27
C SER A 81 -16.12 18.31 -26.70
N THR A 82 -16.32 19.46 -26.07
CA THR A 82 -15.30 20.23 -25.36
C THR A 82 -14.59 19.38 -24.29
N ASP A 83 -15.27 18.36 -23.76
CA ASP A 83 -14.74 17.43 -22.76
C ASP A 83 -13.56 16.60 -23.28
N ILE A 84 -13.50 16.29 -24.59
CA ILE A 84 -12.43 15.44 -25.15
C ILE A 84 -11.09 16.17 -25.12
N SER A 85 -11.05 17.45 -25.47
CA SER A 85 -9.79 18.21 -25.44
C SER A 85 -9.23 18.31 -24.02
N GLU A 86 -10.11 18.45 -23.03
CA GLU A 86 -9.72 18.43 -21.61
C GLU A 86 -9.24 17.03 -21.19
N LEU A 87 -9.94 15.97 -21.60
CA LEU A 87 -9.56 14.57 -21.35
C LEU A 87 -8.23 14.16 -21.98
N LEU A 88 -7.96 14.61 -23.21
CA LEU A 88 -6.69 14.38 -23.89
C LEU A 88 -5.53 15.09 -23.19
N SER A 89 -5.79 16.19 -22.47
CA SER A 89 -4.80 16.83 -21.60
C SER A 89 -4.53 16.06 -20.30
N LEU A 90 -5.48 15.22 -19.87
CA LEU A 90 -5.36 14.38 -18.68
C LEU A 90 -4.67 13.05 -18.95
N LEU A 91 -4.76 12.49 -20.17
CA LEU A 91 -4.10 11.23 -20.55
C LEU A 91 -2.61 11.19 -20.19
N PRO A 92 -1.80 12.23 -20.50
CA PRO A 92 -0.43 12.29 -20.05
C PRO A 92 -0.31 12.24 -18.54
N ARG A 93 -1.21 12.83 -17.76
CA ARG A 93 -1.09 12.86 -16.30
C ARG A 93 -1.42 11.54 -15.62
N LEU A 94 -2.06 10.59 -16.32
CA LEU A 94 -2.34 9.26 -15.78
C LEU A 94 -1.07 8.52 -15.33
N HIS A 95 0.10 8.90 -15.86
CA HIS A 95 1.36 8.29 -15.44
C HIS A 95 1.98 8.84 -14.17
N GLU A 96 1.57 10.04 -13.74
CA GLU A 96 2.09 10.74 -12.57
C GLU A 96 1.28 10.45 -11.30
N GLY A 97 0.18 9.70 -11.45
CA GLY A 97 -0.82 9.44 -10.40
C GLY A 97 -2.13 10.17 -10.69
N LEU A 98 -3.26 9.55 -10.32
CA LEU A 98 -4.57 10.21 -10.38
C LEU A 98 -4.95 10.69 -8.99
N ASN A 99 -5.51 11.90 -8.93
CA ASN A 99 -6.19 12.36 -7.72
C ASN A 99 -7.60 11.77 -7.69
N ILE A 100 -7.76 10.68 -6.94
CA ILE A 100 -9.06 10.05 -6.69
C ILE A 100 -9.34 10.02 -5.20
N ASN A 101 -10.60 10.25 -4.85
CA ASN A 101 -11.05 10.33 -3.47
C ASN A 101 -12.17 9.31 -3.27
N PRO A 102 -11.88 8.10 -2.73
CA PRO A 102 -12.90 7.10 -2.46
C PRO A 102 -13.80 7.55 -1.30
N GLU A 103 -15.10 7.30 -1.43
CA GLU A 103 -16.11 7.46 -0.38
C GLU A 103 -16.41 6.11 0.27
N PHE A 104 -16.62 6.10 1.59
CA PHE A 104 -16.78 4.85 2.35
C PHE A 104 -18.11 4.12 2.15
N ASN A 105 -18.92 4.54 1.17
CA ASN A 105 -20.13 3.90 0.68
C ASN A 105 -19.86 3.05 -0.58
N GLY A 106 -18.64 3.09 -1.12
CA GLY A 106 -18.23 2.37 -2.34
C GLY A 106 -18.32 3.19 -3.63
N SER A 107 -18.58 4.50 -3.55
CA SER A 107 -18.44 5.44 -4.67
C SER A 107 -17.14 6.25 -4.60
N PHE A 108 -16.86 7.00 -5.66
CA PHE A 108 -15.78 7.99 -5.69
C PHE A 108 -16.38 9.37 -5.83
N GLU A 109 -15.68 10.36 -5.28
CA GLU A 109 -15.97 11.75 -5.58
C GLU A 109 -15.86 12.01 -7.10
N ASN A 110 -16.73 12.86 -7.62
CA ASN A 110 -16.80 13.14 -9.06
C ASN A 110 -15.67 14.09 -9.50
N THR A 111 -14.46 13.57 -9.63
CA THR A 111 -13.29 14.31 -10.12
C THR A 111 -13.17 14.29 -11.64
N LYS A 112 -12.37 15.19 -12.20
CA LYS A 112 -12.11 15.23 -13.65
C LYS A 112 -11.34 14.00 -14.10
N GLU A 113 -10.45 13.51 -13.26
CA GLU A 113 -9.65 12.31 -13.48
C GLU A 113 -10.56 11.08 -13.67
N MET A 114 -11.69 10.99 -12.94
CA MET A 114 -12.67 9.92 -13.10
C MET A 114 -13.41 9.95 -14.44
N SER A 115 -13.48 11.12 -15.10
CA SER A 115 -14.14 11.24 -16.40
C SER A 115 -13.41 10.45 -17.51
N ILE A 116 -12.11 10.17 -17.33
CA ILE A 116 -11.36 9.38 -18.30
C ILE A 116 -11.87 7.95 -18.39
N PHE A 117 -12.20 7.32 -17.27
CA PHE A 117 -12.69 5.95 -17.28
C PHE A 117 -14.09 5.88 -17.88
N ARG A 118 -14.93 6.89 -17.64
CA ARG A 118 -16.26 7.03 -18.28
C ARG A 118 -16.15 7.19 -19.78
N LEU A 119 -15.16 7.94 -20.27
CA LEU A 119 -14.90 8.11 -21.71
C LEU A 119 -14.67 6.76 -22.39
N PHE A 120 -13.85 5.90 -21.78
CA PHE A 120 -13.58 4.57 -22.29
C PHE A 120 -14.66 3.54 -21.90
N ASN A 121 -15.74 3.97 -21.25
CA ASN A 121 -16.82 3.12 -20.77
C ASN A 121 -16.34 1.97 -19.85
N VAL A 122 -15.33 2.27 -19.02
CA VAL A 122 -14.74 1.36 -18.04
C VAL A 122 -15.15 1.80 -16.64
N ASP A 123 -15.69 0.85 -15.86
CA ASP A 123 -16.08 1.09 -14.48
C ASP A 123 -14.85 1.04 -13.56
N VAL A 124 -14.74 2.01 -12.64
CA VAL A 124 -13.77 1.99 -11.54
C VAL A 124 -14.51 1.72 -10.25
N VAL A 125 -14.00 0.79 -9.47
CA VAL A 125 -14.61 0.32 -8.22
C VAL A 125 -13.56 0.22 -7.12
N HIS A 126 -14.01 0.28 -5.88
CA HIS A 126 -13.18 -0.03 -4.71
C HIS A 126 -14.04 -0.74 -3.67
N GLY A 127 -13.39 -1.44 -2.74
CA GLY A 127 -14.05 -2.18 -1.66
C GLY A 127 -13.80 -1.58 -0.29
N TRP A 128 -13.44 -0.30 -0.21
CA TRP A 128 -13.20 0.39 1.05
C TRP A 128 -14.51 0.92 1.62
N VAL A 129 -15.33 0.02 2.17
CA VAL A 129 -16.72 0.32 2.54
C VAL A 129 -16.96 0.11 4.02
N ILE A 130 -17.54 1.10 4.70
CA ILE A 130 -18.00 0.99 6.08
C ILE A 130 -19.26 0.14 6.12
N ASN A 131 -19.31 -0.81 7.06
CA ASN A 131 -20.51 -1.59 7.28
C ASN A 131 -21.45 -0.88 8.27
N SER A 132 -22.42 -0.14 7.76
CA SER A 132 -23.46 0.54 8.57
C SER A 132 -24.45 -0.42 9.25
N PHE A 133 -24.50 -1.70 8.86
CA PHE A 133 -25.45 -2.67 9.39
C PHE A 133 -25.00 -3.35 10.68
N ILE A 134 -23.69 -3.36 10.98
CA ILE A 134 -23.16 -4.07 12.16
C ILE A 134 -23.28 -3.21 13.42
N ASN A 135 -23.24 -1.89 13.29
CA ASN A 135 -23.28 -0.99 14.43
C ASN A 135 -24.45 -0.01 14.26
N GLU A 136 -25.53 -0.20 15.01
CA GLU A 136 -26.65 0.76 15.12
C GLU A 136 -26.18 2.16 15.57
N ASN A 137 -24.97 2.26 16.14
CA ASN A 137 -24.31 3.49 16.56
C ASN A 137 -23.46 4.18 15.48
N ILE A 138 -23.21 3.54 14.34
CA ILE A 138 -22.53 4.18 13.20
C ILE A 138 -23.59 4.99 12.46
N ASP A 139 -23.46 6.31 12.52
CA ASP A 139 -24.28 7.22 11.74
C ASP A 139 -24.10 6.91 10.25
N GLU A 140 -25.20 6.81 9.50
CA GLU A 140 -25.20 6.60 8.05
C GLU A 140 -24.30 7.63 7.35
N LYS A 141 -24.23 8.84 7.91
CA LYS A 141 -23.34 9.92 7.52
C LYS A 141 -21.88 9.49 7.36
N LEU A 142 -21.37 8.57 8.20
CA LEU A 142 -19.99 8.11 8.16
C LEU A 142 -19.64 7.42 6.84
N SER A 143 -20.61 6.74 6.22
CA SER A 143 -20.41 6.10 4.91
C SER A 143 -20.25 7.11 3.76
N HIS A 144 -20.77 8.32 3.91
CA HIS A 144 -20.67 9.38 2.91
C HIS A 144 -19.40 10.22 3.02
N TYR A 145 -18.55 9.96 4.02
CA TYR A 145 -17.24 10.60 4.06
C TYR A 145 -16.34 10.06 2.97
N SER A 146 -15.67 10.98 2.28
CA SER A 146 -14.50 10.66 1.47
C SER A 146 -13.26 10.49 2.34
N TYR A 147 -12.23 9.82 1.81
CA TYR A 147 -10.95 9.67 2.50
C TYR A 147 -10.37 11.02 2.93
N GLU A 148 -10.32 12.02 2.05
CA GLU A 148 -9.82 13.35 2.39
C GLU A 148 -10.69 14.04 3.45
N SER A 149 -12.01 13.91 3.34
CA SER A 149 -12.93 14.48 4.33
C SER A 149 -12.71 13.85 5.71
N ALA A 150 -12.46 12.55 5.78
CA ALA A 150 -12.16 11.85 7.01
C ALA A 150 -10.81 12.27 7.61
N GLN A 151 -9.77 12.43 6.80
CA GLN A 151 -8.48 12.98 7.23
C GLN A 151 -8.63 14.38 7.83
N ARG A 152 -9.46 15.24 7.22
CA ARG A 152 -9.75 16.57 7.74
C ARG A 152 -10.44 16.52 9.10
N ILE A 153 -11.44 15.65 9.28
CA ILE A 153 -12.13 15.48 10.57
C ILE A 153 -11.17 14.96 11.65
N LEU A 154 -10.29 14.01 11.32
CA LEU A 154 -9.27 13.51 12.25
C LEU A 154 -8.30 14.60 12.68
N THR A 155 -7.87 15.44 11.74
CA THR A 155 -7.00 16.60 12.03
C THR A 155 -7.71 17.61 12.91
N GLN A 156 -8.96 17.96 12.58
CA GLN A 156 -9.77 18.88 13.38
C GLN A 156 -10.00 18.38 14.81
N ALA A 157 -10.26 17.08 14.98
CA ALA A 157 -10.37 16.45 16.29
C ALA A 157 -9.05 16.51 17.09
N ALA A 158 -7.90 16.38 16.43
CA ALA A 158 -6.60 16.55 17.07
C ALA A 158 -6.38 18.00 17.53
N ASP A 159 -6.77 18.99 16.72
CA ASP A 159 -6.68 20.41 17.07
C ASP A 159 -7.57 20.79 18.26
N ILE A 160 -8.80 20.25 18.30
CA ILE A 160 -9.74 20.41 19.42
C ILE A 160 -9.15 19.81 20.70
N ASN A 161 -8.59 18.60 20.63
CA ASN A 161 -7.94 17.95 21.77
C ASN A 161 -6.69 18.71 22.26
N CYS A 162 -5.98 19.40 21.36
CA CYS A 162 -4.86 20.27 21.71
C CYS A 162 -5.28 21.64 22.23
N GLY A 163 -6.58 21.97 22.23
CA GLY A 163 -7.11 23.26 22.65
C GLY A 163 -6.82 24.40 21.67
N ILE A 164 -6.49 24.08 20.41
CA ILE A 164 -6.16 25.04 19.35
C ILE A 164 -7.45 25.64 18.74
N SER A 165 -8.51 24.85 18.66
CA SER A 165 -9.82 25.22 18.10
C SER A 165 -10.95 24.90 19.07
N GLN A 166 -11.96 25.77 19.15
CA GLN A 166 -13.20 25.56 19.92
C GLN A 166 -14.37 25.74 18.95
N ASP A 167 -14.84 24.64 18.37
CA ASP A 167 -15.99 24.66 17.47
C ASP A 167 -17.28 24.32 18.24
N GLU A 168 -18.40 24.95 17.90
CA GLU A 168 -19.71 24.66 18.50
C GLU A 168 -20.12 23.18 18.34
N ASN A 169 -19.55 22.50 17.33
CA ASN A 169 -19.82 21.10 17.04
C ASN A 169 -18.69 20.13 17.45
N SER A 170 -17.87 20.52 18.44
CA SER A 170 -16.69 19.75 18.87
C SER A 170 -17.03 18.30 19.26
N ASP A 171 -18.15 18.08 19.95
CA ASP A 171 -18.56 16.73 20.40
C ASP A 171 -18.92 15.79 19.24
N GLU A 172 -19.53 16.29 18.17
CA GLU A 172 -19.83 15.51 16.97
C GLU A 172 -18.55 15.19 16.21
N VAL A 173 -17.68 16.18 16.01
CA VAL A 173 -16.38 16.01 15.33
C VAL A 173 -15.50 14.98 16.05
N LEU A 174 -15.42 15.03 17.39
CA LEU A 174 -14.67 14.06 18.19
C LEU A 174 -15.24 12.64 18.07
N ARG A 175 -16.57 12.51 18.02
CA ARG A 175 -17.24 11.22 17.84
C ARG A 175 -17.00 10.65 16.44
N ASP A 176 -17.18 11.45 15.41
CA ASP A 176 -16.95 11.06 14.02
C ASP A 176 -15.48 10.66 13.81
N ALA A 177 -14.55 11.46 14.33
CA ALA A 177 -13.11 11.17 14.30
C ALA A 177 -12.77 9.85 15.00
N MET A 178 -13.41 9.53 16.12
CA MET A 178 -13.21 8.24 16.79
C MET A 178 -13.61 7.07 15.88
N HIS A 179 -14.80 7.11 15.28
CA HIS A 179 -15.26 6.02 14.41
C HIS A 179 -14.44 5.92 13.12
N LEU A 180 -14.12 7.05 12.50
CA LEU A 180 -13.27 7.10 11.30
C LEU A 180 -11.85 6.60 11.59
N GLY A 181 -11.27 7.00 12.73
CA GLY A 181 -9.95 6.54 13.14
C GLY A 181 -9.89 5.02 13.37
N LEU A 182 -10.91 4.46 14.03
CA LEU A 182 -11.04 3.01 14.18
C LEU A 182 -11.17 2.32 12.83
N PHE A 183 -12.06 2.81 11.95
CA PHE A 183 -12.26 2.25 10.63
C PHE A 183 -10.97 2.23 9.79
N LEU A 184 -10.25 3.35 9.71
CA LEU A 184 -9.00 3.44 8.96
C LEU A 184 -7.93 2.48 9.53
N ASN A 185 -7.88 2.34 10.85
CA ASN A 185 -6.95 1.41 11.51
C ASN A 185 -7.32 -0.07 11.30
N GLU A 186 -8.60 -0.39 11.19
CA GLU A 186 -9.10 -1.73 10.89
C GLU A 186 -9.00 -2.10 9.41
N SER A 187 -8.88 -1.11 8.52
CA SER A 187 -8.86 -1.30 7.07
C SER A 187 -7.63 -0.66 6.38
N PRO A 188 -6.39 -0.96 6.82
CA PRO A 188 -5.19 -0.34 6.28
C PRO A 188 -4.92 -0.71 4.82
N THR A 189 -5.49 -1.82 4.33
CA THR A 189 -5.36 -2.29 2.94
C THR A 189 -6.37 -1.65 1.98
N GLN A 190 -7.15 -0.67 2.43
CA GLN A 190 -8.23 0.00 1.67
C GLN A 190 -9.26 -0.99 1.08
N LEU A 191 -9.48 -2.11 1.76
CA LEU A 191 -10.46 -3.13 1.40
C LEU A 191 -11.08 -3.66 2.69
N THR A 192 -12.40 -3.81 2.72
CA THR A 192 -13.10 -4.41 3.86
C THR A 192 -13.76 -5.71 3.45
N ALA A 193 -14.00 -6.62 4.41
CA ALA A 193 -14.70 -7.87 4.13
C ALA A 193 -16.11 -7.62 3.59
N PHE A 194 -16.78 -6.59 4.12
CA PHE A 194 -18.07 -6.13 3.65
C PHE A 194 -17.99 -5.54 2.24
N GLY A 195 -17.00 -4.69 1.96
CA GLY A 195 -16.79 -4.14 0.62
C GLY A 195 -16.47 -5.21 -0.41
N LEU A 196 -15.70 -6.25 -0.05
CA LEU A 196 -15.43 -7.39 -0.94
C LEU A 196 -16.71 -8.16 -1.28
N LEU A 197 -17.59 -8.40 -0.31
CA LEU A 197 -18.90 -9.01 -0.55
C LEU A 197 -19.74 -8.13 -1.50
N ARG A 198 -19.80 -6.82 -1.25
CA ARG A 198 -20.53 -5.87 -2.09
C ARG A 198 -20.00 -5.81 -3.53
N LEU A 199 -18.68 -5.89 -3.71
CA LEU A 199 -18.07 -5.98 -5.04
C LEU A 199 -18.52 -7.24 -5.77
N ARG A 200 -18.55 -8.40 -5.08
CA ARG A 200 -19.06 -9.65 -5.66
C ARG A 200 -20.52 -9.51 -6.09
N GLU A 201 -21.38 -8.92 -5.26
CA GLU A 201 -22.80 -8.75 -5.59
C GLU A 201 -23.06 -7.75 -6.73
N LYS A 202 -22.36 -6.61 -6.73
CA LYS A 202 -22.61 -5.49 -7.64
C LYS A 202 -22.00 -5.70 -9.03
N LEU A 203 -20.85 -6.36 -9.12
CA LEU A 203 -20.15 -6.54 -10.38
C LEU A 203 -20.83 -7.58 -11.27
N LEU A 204 -20.92 -7.24 -12.56
CA LEU A 204 -21.45 -8.12 -13.58
C LEU A 204 -20.46 -9.25 -13.90
N HIS A 205 -20.99 -10.45 -14.14
CA HIS A 205 -20.20 -11.59 -14.57
C HIS A 205 -19.59 -11.34 -15.95
N ASN A 206 -18.36 -11.84 -16.16
CA ASN A 206 -17.60 -11.73 -17.40
C ASN A 206 -17.35 -10.29 -17.87
N LYS A 207 -17.44 -9.30 -16.97
CA LYS A 207 -17.12 -7.90 -17.24
C LYS A 207 -15.80 -7.53 -16.59
N PHE A 208 -15.04 -6.69 -17.29
CA PHE A 208 -13.81 -6.09 -16.78
C PHE A 208 -14.11 -4.76 -16.09
N SER A 209 -13.39 -4.46 -15.02
CA SER A 209 -13.46 -3.18 -14.30
C SER A 209 -12.08 -2.86 -13.73
N ILE A 210 -11.87 -1.65 -13.24
CA ILE A 210 -10.64 -1.27 -12.54
C ILE A 210 -10.92 -1.28 -11.04
N LEU A 211 -10.10 -2.02 -10.29
CA LEU A 211 -10.10 -1.99 -8.84
C LEU A 211 -9.09 -0.95 -8.35
N PHE A 212 -9.51 -0.05 -7.48
CA PHE A 212 -8.62 0.76 -6.65
C PHE A 212 -8.48 0.12 -5.26
N ARG A 213 -7.23 -0.16 -4.86
CA ARG A 213 -6.88 -0.72 -3.55
C ARG A 213 -5.43 -0.39 -3.24
N ASN A 214 -5.16 0.05 -2.02
CA ASN A 214 -3.82 0.38 -1.52
C ASN A 214 -3.07 1.35 -2.44
N ASP A 215 -3.72 2.44 -2.81
CA ASP A 215 -3.23 3.47 -3.74
C ASP A 215 -2.80 2.95 -5.11
N HIS A 216 -3.31 1.77 -5.49
CA HIS A 216 -2.97 1.07 -6.72
C HIS A 216 -4.22 0.74 -7.54
N PHE A 217 -4.07 0.77 -8.87
CA PHE A 217 -5.12 0.39 -9.81
C PHE A 217 -4.80 -0.95 -10.46
N SER A 218 -5.74 -1.89 -10.39
CA SER A 218 -5.59 -3.22 -10.96
C SER A 218 -6.77 -3.56 -11.88
N THR A 219 -6.52 -4.26 -12.98
CA THR A 219 -7.59 -4.81 -13.81
C THR A 219 -8.30 -5.91 -13.05
N LEU A 220 -9.61 -5.77 -12.84
CA LEU A 220 -10.50 -6.68 -12.13
C LEU A 220 -11.40 -7.41 -13.13
N PHE A 221 -11.64 -8.69 -12.90
CA PHE A 221 -12.54 -9.52 -13.68
C PHE A 221 -13.37 -10.42 -12.77
N LYS A 222 -14.67 -10.55 -13.05
CA LYS A 222 -15.57 -11.44 -12.32
C LYS A 222 -15.88 -12.71 -13.13
N TYR A 223 -15.56 -13.88 -12.58
CA TYR A 223 -15.83 -15.19 -13.20
C TYR A 223 -16.37 -16.17 -12.16
N GLU A 224 -17.47 -16.86 -12.46
CA GLU A 224 -18.12 -17.84 -11.56
C GLU A 224 -18.29 -17.32 -10.12
N ASP A 225 -18.79 -16.08 -9.98
CA ASP A 225 -19.00 -15.37 -8.71
C ASP A 225 -17.73 -15.10 -7.87
N ARG A 226 -16.55 -15.34 -8.44
CA ARG A 226 -15.25 -14.98 -7.86
C ARG A 226 -14.66 -13.76 -8.57
N LEU A 227 -13.84 -13.02 -7.82
CA LEU A 227 -13.13 -11.85 -8.31
C LEU A 227 -11.67 -12.21 -8.55
N TYR A 228 -11.14 -11.73 -9.67
CA TYR A 228 -9.77 -11.96 -10.08
C TYR A 228 -9.12 -10.64 -10.49
N THR A 229 -7.91 -10.40 -10.02
CA THR A 229 -7.06 -9.29 -10.47
C THR A 229 -6.03 -9.79 -11.47
N LEU A 230 -5.77 -9.01 -12.51
CA LEU A 230 -4.76 -9.33 -13.51
C LEU A 230 -3.37 -9.16 -12.92
N VAL A 231 -2.51 -10.17 -13.07
CA VAL A 231 -1.12 -10.12 -12.59
C VAL A 231 -0.27 -9.34 -13.60
N THR A 232 0.03 -8.09 -13.26
CA THR A 232 0.79 -7.15 -14.09
C THR A 232 2.22 -6.92 -13.62
N ASP A 233 2.64 -7.52 -12.50
CA ASP A 233 3.99 -7.34 -11.96
C ASP A 233 5.06 -7.94 -12.90
N PHE A 234 6.13 -7.16 -13.12
CA PHE A 234 7.26 -7.53 -13.95
C PHE A 234 7.94 -8.85 -13.54
N GLY A 235 7.95 -9.20 -12.25
CA GLY A 235 8.51 -10.45 -11.72
C GLY A 235 7.89 -11.70 -12.34
N TYR A 236 6.61 -11.62 -12.77
CA TYR A 236 5.91 -12.72 -13.42
C TYR A 236 5.98 -12.70 -14.96
N LYS A 237 6.87 -11.88 -15.55
CA LYS A 237 7.01 -11.77 -17.01
C LYS A 237 7.19 -13.11 -17.71
N ASN A 238 8.02 -13.98 -17.15
CA ASN A 238 8.37 -15.27 -17.75
C ASN A 238 7.36 -16.39 -17.40
N CYS A 239 6.48 -16.16 -16.43
CA CYS A 239 5.49 -17.11 -15.95
C CYS A 239 4.21 -17.01 -16.77
N LYS A 240 4.12 -17.76 -17.87
CA LYS A 240 2.94 -17.74 -18.79
C LYS A 240 1.67 -18.30 -18.15
N ASP A 241 1.83 -19.21 -17.19
CA ASP A 241 0.72 -19.87 -16.49
C ASP A 241 0.15 -19.04 -15.34
N ILE A 242 0.78 -17.93 -14.98
CA ILE A 242 0.29 -16.98 -13.96
C ILE A 242 -0.30 -15.78 -14.70
N VAL A 243 -1.62 -15.67 -14.71
CA VAL A 243 -2.35 -14.59 -15.39
C VAL A 243 -3.22 -13.84 -14.40
N TRP A 244 -3.91 -14.56 -13.52
CA TRP A 244 -4.88 -14.02 -12.57
C TRP A 244 -4.44 -14.31 -11.14
N GLN A 245 -4.80 -13.42 -10.22
CA GLN A 245 -4.76 -13.65 -8.78
C GLN A 245 -6.20 -13.57 -8.27
N SER A 246 -6.65 -14.53 -7.47
CA SER A 246 -7.98 -14.40 -6.85
C SER A 246 -7.98 -13.29 -5.81
N LEU A 247 -9.11 -12.60 -5.70
CA LEU A 247 -9.38 -11.62 -4.67
C LEU A 247 -10.39 -12.23 -3.70
N ASP A 248 -9.88 -13.09 -2.82
CA ASP A 248 -10.71 -13.86 -1.89
C ASP A 248 -10.67 -13.33 -0.46
N SER A 249 -9.58 -12.65 -0.11
CA SER A 249 -9.31 -12.16 1.24
C SER A 249 -8.85 -10.70 1.25
N VAL A 250 -9.06 -10.03 2.38
CA VAL A 250 -8.69 -8.61 2.57
C VAL A 250 -7.17 -8.44 2.77
N ASP A 251 -6.53 -9.44 3.35
CA ASP A 251 -5.09 -9.48 3.64
C ASP A 251 -4.29 -10.25 2.59
N GLY A 252 -4.96 -10.94 1.66
CA GLY A 252 -4.32 -11.77 0.63
C GLY A 252 -3.96 -13.18 1.09
N SER A 253 -4.29 -13.57 2.33
CA SER A 253 -3.94 -14.87 2.90
C SER A 253 -4.56 -16.07 2.16
N CYS A 254 -5.71 -15.86 1.52
CA CYS A 254 -6.43 -16.88 0.76
C CYS A 254 -6.33 -16.68 -0.75
N ASP A 255 -5.56 -15.69 -1.20
CA ASP A 255 -5.45 -15.36 -2.61
C ASP A 255 -4.49 -16.36 -3.29
N ALA A 256 -4.91 -16.89 -4.44
CA ALA A 256 -4.11 -17.86 -5.20
C ALA A 256 -3.90 -17.39 -6.64
N PHE A 257 -2.86 -17.92 -7.29
CA PHE A 257 -2.59 -17.65 -8.70
C PHE A 257 -3.30 -18.64 -9.61
N PHE A 258 -3.78 -18.13 -10.74
CA PHE A 258 -4.54 -18.87 -11.73
C PHE A 258 -4.03 -18.60 -13.14
N ALA A 259 -4.14 -19.62 -13.98
CA ALA A 259 -3.91 -19.52 -15.41
C ALA A 259 -5.08 -18.80 -16.10
N GLY A 260 -4.91 -18.42 -17.38
CA GLY A 260 -5.90 -17.61 -18.08
C GLY A 260 -7.23 -18.32 -18.40
N ASN A 261 -7.35 -19.61 -18.10
CA ASN A 261 -8.60 -20.39 -18.10
C ASN A 261 -9.19 -20.58 -16.68
N PHE A 262 -8.69 -19.83 -15.69
CA PHE A 262 -9.10 -19.90 -14.28
C PHE A 262 -8.87 -21.25 -13.59
N SER A 263 -8.01 -22.11 -14.15
CA SER A 263 -7.49 -23.25 -13.39
C SER A 263 -6.37 -22.78 -12.47
N ALA A 264 -6.28 -23.37 -11.27
CA ALA A 264 -5.18 -23.10 -10.35
C ALA A 264 -3.85 -23.26 -11.10
N ALA A 265 -3.01 -22.23 -11.06
CA ALA A 265 -1.72 -22.31 -11.71
C ALA A 265 -0.88 -23.32 -10.91
N GLU A 266 -0.50 -24.43 -11.54
CA GLU A 266 0.55 -25.27 -10.99
C GLU A 266 1.82 -24.42 -11.00
N VAL A 267 2.21 -23.92 -9.83
CA VAL A 267 3.55 -23.41 -9.62
C VAL A 267 4.45 -24.65 -9.75
N ASN A 268 4.87 -24.95 -10.98
CA ASN A 268 5.83 -26.00 -11.26
C ASN A 268 7.11 -25.70 -10.47
N GLY A 269 7.21 -26.23 -9.25
CA GLY A 269 8.45 -26.54 -8.54
C GLY A 269 9.54 -25.47 -8.47
N GLN A 270 9.23 -24.18 -8.61
CA GLN A 270 10.06 -23.13 -8.04
C GLN A 270 9.27 -22.54 -6.88
N GLN A 271 9.51 -23.14 -5.72
CA GLN A 271 9.03 -22.70 -4.43
C GLN A 271 9.24 -21.18 -4.30
N LEU A 272 8.13 -20.44 -4.23
CA LEU A 272 8.06 -19.28 -3.34
C LEU A 272 7.50 -19.78 -2.00
N SER A 273 8.24 -20.67 -1.37
CA SER A 273 8.10 -21.03 0.03
C SER A 273 9.51 -21.28 0.55
N THR A 274 9.85 -20.55 1.61
CA THR A 274 10.77 -20.96 2.69
C THR A 274 11.46 -22.31 2.49
N ASP A 275 12.56 -22.32 1.74
CA ASP A 275 13.62 -23.34 1.78
C ASP A 275 14.91 -22.68 1.23
N ILE A 276 15.58 -21.90 2.08
CA ILE A 276 16.98 -21.47 1.87
C ILE A 276 17.96 -22.62 2.22
N GLU A 277 17.47 -23.78 2.66
CA GLU A 277 18.33 -24.92 2.95
C GLU A 277 18.20 -26.04 1.91
N ARG A 278 19.29 -26.20 1.14
CA ARG A 278 19.70 -27.40 0.40
C ARG A 278 19.03 -27.60 -0.96
N ASP A 279 19.67 -27.06 -2.01
CA ASP A 279 20.59 -27.83 -2.87
C ASP A 279 20.76 -27.09 -4.21
N PHE A 280 21.81 -26.28 -4.33
CA PHE A 280 22.28 -25.76 -5.63
C PHE A 280 23.62 -26.41 -5.96
N GLY A 281 23.56 -27.40 -6.86
CA GLY A 281 24.72 -27.96 -7.52
C GLY A 281 25.31 -26.96 -8.53
N THR A 282 26.55 -26.54 -8.26
CA THR A 282 27.64 -26.25 -9.22
C THR A 282 27.31 -25.53 -10.52
N GLY A 283 27.64 -24.23 -10.56
CA GLY A 283 27.84 -23.47 -11.78
C GLY A 283 28.15 -21.98 -11.55
N ASN A 284 29.38 -21.69 -11.12
CA ASN A 284 30.03 -20.35 -11.09
C ASN A 284 29.49 -19.30 -10.10
N LEU A 285 29.65 -19.54 -8.79
CA LEU A 285 29.71 -18.47 -7.78
C LEU A 285 31.17 -18.04 -7.58
N LEU A 286 31.42 -16.73 -7.56
CA LEU A 286 32.75 -16.14 -7.39
C LEU A 286 33.33 -16.51 -6.02
N LEU A 287 34.58 -16.99 -6.00
CA LEU A 287 35.32 -17.34 -4.77
C LEU A 287 35.33 -16.20 -3.72
N GLU A 288 35.22 -14.95 -4.19
CA GLU A 288 35.23 -13.76 -3.34
C GLU A 288 33.98 -13.63 -2.46
N GLU A 289 32.80 -14.04 -2.94
CA GLU A 289 31.56 -13.96 -2.16
C GLU A 289 31.53 -15.01 -1.03
N ILE A 290 32.06 -16.21 -1.29
CA ILE A 290 32.18 -17.25 -0.26
C ILE A 290 33.15 -16.81 0.83
N GLN A 291 34.27 -16.19 0.46
CA GLN A 291 35.26 -15.68 1.41
C GLN A 291 34.69 -14.54 2.27
N GLN A 292 33.86 -13.66 1.70
CA GLN A 292 33.18 -12.58 2.43
C GLN A 292 32.15 -13.13 3.43
N ILE A 293 31.33 -14.10 3.03
CA ILE A 293 30.33 -14.73 3.90
C ILE A 293 31.01 -15.42 5.10
N GLU A 294 32.14 -16.10 4.88
CA GLU A 294 32.90 -16.75 5.94
C GLU A 294 33.47 -15.73 6.94
N ASN A 295 34.04 -14.62 6.43
CA ASN A 295 34.58 -13.53 7.26
C ASN A 295 33.48 -12.84 8.08
N ASP A 296 32.32 -12.56 7.47
CA ASP A 296 31.20 -11.89 8.15
C ASP A 296 30.61 -12.77 9.25
N LYS A 297 30.55 -14.09 9.02
CA LYS A 297 30.11 -15.07 10.02
C LYS A 297 31.05 -15.14 11.22
N GLU A 298 32.36 -15.07 10.98
CA GLU A 298 33.36 -15.10 12.04
C GLU A 298 33.32 -13.82 12.89
N LEU A 299 33.14 -12.66 12.24
CA LEU A 299 32.94 -11.38 12.92
C LEU A 299 31.66 -11.37 13.77
N ALA A 300 30.54 -11.87 13.24
CA ALA A 300 29.27 -11.96 13.96
C ALA A 300 29.40 -12.80 15.24
N LYS A 301 30.12 -13.93 15.17
CA LYS A 301 30.39 -14.79 16.32
C LYS A 301 31.19 -14.07 17.40
N GLN A 302 32.22 -13.31 17.01
CA GLN A 302 33.04 -12.53 17.96
C GLN A 302 32.23 -11.45 18.67
N LEU A 303 31.39 -10.72 17.93
CA LEU A 303 30.53 -9.67 18.50
C LEU A 303 29.55 -10.26 19.52
N GLN A 304 28.96 -11.41 19.20
CA GLN A 304 28.02 -12.08 20.09
C GLN A 304 28.70 -12.56 21.38
N GLU A 305 29.92 -13.10 21.30
CA GLU A 305 30.68 -13.55 22.46
C GLU A 305 31.10 -12.39 23.38
N GLN A 306 31.51 -11.25 22.80
CA GLN A 306 31.81 -10.03 23.56
C GLN A 306 30.58 -9.47 24.29
N GLU A 307 29.41 -9.56 23.68
CA GLU A 307 28.17 -9.09 24.28
C GLU A 307 27.72 -10.03 25.41
N GLN A 308 27.84 -11.35 25.22
CA GLN A 308 27.62 -12.35 26.27
C GLN A 308 28.55 -12.13 27.48
N GLU A 309 29.82 -11.83 27.24
CA GLU A 309 30.78 -11.48 28.30
C GLU A 309 30.41 -10.20 29.03
N ARG A 310 29.91 -9.17 28.31
CA ARG A 310 29.46 -7.93 28.94
C ARG A 310 28.26 -8.17 29.84
N VAL A 311 27.27 -8.92 29.37
CA VAL A 311 26.08 -9.27 30.16
C VAL A 311 26.47 -10.06 31.40
N THR A 312 27.29 -11.09 31.28
CA THR A 312 27.74 -11.89 32.43
C THR A 312 28.56 -11.08 33.43
N LYS A 313 29.45 -10.17 32.98
CA LYS A 313 30.17 -9.23 33.86
C LYS A 313 29.21 -8.27 34.58
N PHE A 314 28.17 -7.79 33.91
CA PHE A 314 27.13 -6.95 34.52
C PHE A 314 26.31 -7.72 35.56
N GLU A 315 25.92 -8.96 35.28
CA GLU A 315 25.20 -9.83 36.21
C GLU A 315 26.04 -10.19 37.44
N ALA A 316 27.33 -10.49 37.26
CA ALA A 316 28.25 -10.75 38.36
C ALA A 316 28.40 -9.52 39.28
N LYS A 317 28.52 -8.31 38.72
CA LYS A 317 28.53 -7.06 39.48
C LYS A 317 27.22 -6.83 40.24
N ARG A 318 26.08 -7.18 39.64
CA ARG A 318 24.75 -7.10 40.28
C ARG A 318 24.63 -8.05 41.48
N LYS A 319 25.16 -9.28 41.37
CA LYS A 319 25.19 -10.27 42.47
C LYS A 319 26.12 -9.85 43.62
N ILE A 320 27.26 -9.23 43.32
CA ILE A 320 28.18 -8.71 44.37
C ILE A 320 27.54 -7.53 45.12
N HIS A 321 26.78 -6.67 44.43
CA HIS A 321 26.09 -5.54 45.06
C HIS A 321 24.90 -5.97 45.95
N SER A 322 24.25 -7.10 45.65
CA SER A 322 23.16 -7.63 46.51
C SER A 322 23.70 -8.31 47.77
N HIS A 323 24.87 -8.95 47.72
CA HIS A 323 25.50 -9.55 48.91
C HIS A 323 26.05 -8.53 49.91
N LYS A 324 26.57 -7.38 49.47
CA LYS A 324 27.01 -6.30 50.38
C LYS A 324 25.86 -5.64 51.14
N LYS A 325 24.66 -5.59 50.58
CA LYS A 325 23.49 -4.95 51.20
C LYS A 325 22.85 -5.81 52.31
N ASN A 326 23.10 -7.11 52.32
CA ASN A 326 22.62 -8.03 53.37
C ASN A 326 23.57 -8.19 54.57
N SER A 327 24.79 -7.65 54.51
CA SER A 327 25.77 -7.76 55.60
C SER A 327 25.74 -6.60 56.61
N GLU A 328 25.02 -5.50 56.33
CA GLU A 328 24.99 -4.30 57.19
C GLU A 328 23.78 -4.22 58.16
N ILE A 329 22.95 -5.26 58.28
CA ILE A 329 21.72 -5.21 59.11
C ILE A 329 21.96 -5.57 60.60
N HIS A 330 23.16 -5.97 61.03
CA HIS A 330 23.43 -6.28 62.44
C HIS A 330 24.63 -5.52 63.04
N ALA A 331 24.38 -4.33 63.60
CA ALA A 331 25.14 -3.77 64.71
C ALA A 331 24.23 -2.88 65.60
N PRO A 332 24.35 -2.92 66.95
CA PRO A 332 23.31 -2.42 67.84
C PRO A 332 23.45 -0.92 68.19
N VAL A 333 22.28 -0.37 68.52
CA VAL A 333 21.96 1.01 68.92
C VAL A 333 22.70 1.46 70.20
N LYS A 334 23.22 2.70 70.21
CA LYS A 334 23.27 3.55 71.41
C LYS A 334 22.66 4.93 71.15
N LYS A 335 21.73 5.30 72.03
CA LYS A 335 21.01 6.58 72.11
C LYS A 335 21.97 7.71 72.51
N ASP A 336 21.83 8.91 71.94
CA ASP A 336 21.54 10.11 72.75
C ASP A 336 21.10 11.36 71.96
N LYS A 337 20.49 12.28 72.71
CA LYS A 337 19.61 13.39 72.34
C LYS A 337 20.29 14.69 71.83
N PHE A 338 19.50 15.45 71.06
CA PHE A 338 19.37 16.94 71.01
C PHE A 338 20.63 17.83 70.79
N LYS A 339 20.63 18.66 69.73
CA LYS A 339 20.48 20.15 69.82
C LYS A 339 20.53 20.87 68.46
N ARG A 340 19.67 21.90 68.34
CA ARG A 340 19.69 22.99 67.35
C ARG A 340 21.01 23.78 67.41
N ARG A 341 21.53 24.24 66.26
CA ARG A 341 21.78 25.67 65.98
C ARG A 341 22.27 25.97 64.55
N SER A 342 21.81 27.14 64.10
CA SER A 342 22.15 28.01 62.96
C SER A 342 23.62 28.37 62.74
N SER A 343 24.02 28.61 61.48
CA SER A 343 24.75 29.81 60.95
C SER A 343 25.42 29.51 59.60
N LEU A 344 24.98 30.13 58.49
CA LEU A 344 25.59 31.30 57.78
C LEU A 344 26.56 30.95 56.61
N LEU A 345 26.07 31.28 55.40
CA LEU A 345 26.67 32.03 54.27
C LEU A 345 27.82 31.48 53.39
N ASN A 346 27.56 31.60 52.08
CA ASN A 346 28.40 31.99 50.90
C ASN A 346 28.22 30.98 49.74
N ALA A 347 28.08 31.33 48.45
CA ALA A 347 28.16 32.59 47.73
C ALA A 347 27.60 32.46 46.29
N LYS A 348 27.11 33.60 45.78
CA LYS A 348 27.16 34.15 44.40
C LYS A 348 26.43 33.47 43.22
N ALA A 349 25.56 34.29 42.65
CA ALA A 349 24.93 34.23 41.34
C ALA A 349 25.85 34.72 40.21
N SER A 350 25.59 34.27 38.98
CA SER A 350 25.73 35.07 37.76
C SER A 350 24.84 34.51 36.65
N GLU A 351 23.83 35.29 36.26
CA GLU A 351 23.04 35.18 35.02
C GLU A 351 23.87 35.58 33.80
N LYS A 352 23.52 35.05 32.62
CA LYS A 352 23.56 35.80 31.35
C LYS A 352 22.69 35.15 30.26
N GLU A 353 22.11 36.04 29.45
CA GLU A 353 20.88 35.91 28.67
C GLU A 353 21.03 35.36 27.23
N LYS A 354 19.84 35.14 26.65
CA LYS A 354 19.48 34.76 25.28
C LYS A 354 19.90 35.77 24.21
N SER A 355 20.03 35.29 22.97
CA SER A 355 19.95 36.14 21.77
C SER A 355 19.09 35.47 20.68
N GLU A 356 18.08 36.22 20.22
CA GLU A 356 17.27 36.02 19.01
C GLU A 356 18.12 35.96 17.73
N CYS A 357 17.61 35.29 16.70
CA CYS A 357 18.08 35.41 15.33
C CYS A 357 16.88 35.71 14.42
N VAL A 358 16.92 36.86 13.75
CA VAL A 358 16.00 37.32 12.70
C VAL A 358 16.71 37.18 11.36
N VAL A 359 16.02 36.62 10.38
CA VAL A 359 16.47 36.55 8.97
C VAL A 359 15.80 37.69 8.21
N MET A 360 16.61 38.50 7.51
CA MET A 360 16.20 39.32 6.37
C MET A 360 16.54 38.58 5.09
#